data_AF-A0A1L3ZHU9-F1
#
_entry.id   AF-A0A1L3ZHU9-F1
#
_cell.length_a   1.000
_cell.length_b   1.000
_cell.length_c   1.000
_cell.angle_alpha   90.00
_cell.angle_beta   90.00
_cell.angle_gamma   90.00
#
_symmetry.space_group_name_H-M   'P 1'
#
loop_
_entity.id
_entity.type
_entity.pdbx_description
1 polymer ?
#
loop_
_entity_poly.entity_id
_entity_poly.type
_entity_poly.pdbx_seq_one_letter_code
_entity_poly.pdbx_strand_id
1 'polypeptide(L)'
;MNRIVGSAAAIMLLFGLAPMALAQDGATQKQIDQRDPDFCGAGGAGCDPAEVQQWKAVGNKLADLSSADLSQYAYACAKHREWKRDCETDPVTILKRLGIEGY
;
A
#
# COMPACT_ATOMS: atom_id res chain seq x y z
N MET A 1 -16.06 20.66 -77.63
CA MET A 1 -16.96 21.60 -76.93
C MET A 1 -17.99 20.80 -76.14
N ASN A 2 -18.19 21.17 -74.87
CA ASN A 2 -19.11 20.62 -73.83
C ASN A 2 -18.76 19.19 -73.33
N ARG A 3 -18.64 18.89 -72.01
CA ARG A 3 -19.30 19.41 -70.80
C ARG A 3 -18.40 19.30 -69.53
N ILE A 4 -18.81 20.09 -68.54
CA ILE A 4 -18.26 20.37 -67.20
C ILE A 4 -18.45 19.18 -66.23
N VAL A 5 -17.85 19.32 -65.03
CA VAL A 5 -18.11 18.66 -63.73
C VAL A 5 -17.04 17.61 -63.42
N GLY A 6 -16.13 17.76 -62.45
CA GLY A 6 -16.26 18.37 -61.13
C GLY A 6 -16.08 17.24 -60.11
N SER A 7 -14.97 17.20 -59.39
CA SER A 7 -14.80 16.34 -58.21
C SER A 7 -13.65 16.87 -57.37
N ALA A 8 -14.01 17.71 -56.40
CA ALA A 8 -13.16 18.01 -55.26
C ALA A 8 -13.08 16.74 -54.39
N ALA A 9 -11.90 16.12 -54.32
CA ALA A 9 -11.64 15.09 -53.34
C ALA A 9 -11.14 15.78 -52.06
N ALA A 10 -12.04 15.87 -51.07
CA ALA A 10 -11.76 16.40 -49.75
C ALA A 10 -10.74 15.52 -49.01
N ILE A 11 -9.68 16.16 -48.51
CA ILE A 11 -8.70 15.54 -47.62
C ILE A 11 -9.33 15.46 -46.22
N MET A 12 -9.73 14.26 -45.79
CA MET A 12 -10.03 13.98 -44.37
C MET A 12 -8.85 13.21 -43.75
N LEU A 13 -7.92 13.94 -43.15
CA LEU A 13 -6.94 13.39 -42.21
C LEU A 13 -7.59 13.33 -40.82
N LEU A 14 -8.24 12.20 -40.50
CA LEU A 14 -8.68 11.87 -39.16
C LEU A 14 -7.50 11.26 -38.38
N PHE A 15 -6.65 12.11 -37.81
CA PHE A 15 -5.74 11.69 -36.75
C PHE A 15 -6.56 11.46 -35.47
N GLY A 16 -6.81 10.18 -35.16
CA GLY A 16 -7.43 9.77 -33.91
C GLY A 16 -6.52 10.13 -32.73
N LEU A 17 -6.89 11.17 -31.99
CA LEU A 17 -6.35 11.42 -30.65
C LEU A 17 -6.91 10.35 -29.72
N ALA A 18 -6.14 9.28 -29.50
CA ALA A 18 -6.41 8.37 -28.40
C ALA A 18 -6.29 9.16 -27.08
N PRO A 19 -7.29 9.13 -26.18
CA PRO A 19 -7.13 9.72 -24.87
C PRO A 19 -6.07 8.91 -24.12
N MET A 20 -4.94 9.54 -23.80
CA MET A 20 -4.02 9.02 -22.81
C MET A 20 -4.77 9.02 -21.48
N ALA A 21 -5.22 7.84 -21.03
CA ALA A 21 -5.74 7.67 -19.70
C ALA A 21 -4.62 8.01 -18.71
N LEU A 22 -4.70 9.20 -18.11
CA LEU A 22 -3.86 9.59 -17.00
C LEU A 22 -4.23 8.69 -15.83
N ALA A 23 -3.35 7.74 -15.51
CA ALA A 23 -3.43 6.98 -14.27
C ALA A 23 -3.32 7.99 -13.11
N GLN A 24 -4.43 8.26 -12.42
CA GLN A 24 -4.41 9.00 -11.17
C GLN A 24 -4.04 8.03 -10.05
N ASP A 25 -2.75 7.85 -9.81
CA ASP A 25 -2.19 6.96 -8.77
C ASP A 25 -2.33 7.52 -7.34
N GLY A 26 -3.48 8.13 -7.01
CA GLY A 26 -3.70 8.73 -5.69
C GLY A 26 -5.14 8.58 -5.22
N ALA A 27 -5.31 8.14 -3.97
CA ALA A 27 -6.60 8.19 -3.29
C ALA A 27 -7.09 9.65 -3.22
N THR A 28 -8.36 9.87 -3.54
CA THR A 28 -8.98 11.20 -3.45
C THR A 28 -9.06 11.65 -1.99
N GLN A 29 -9.05 12.96 -1.73
CA GLN A 29 -9.15 13.51 -0.35
C GLN A 29 -10.35 12.93 0.43
N LYS A 30 -11.50 12.76 -0.25
CA LYS A 30 -12.70 12.15 0.34
C LYS A 30 -12.48 10.68 0.75
N GLN A 31 -11.68 9.92 0.00
CA GLN A 31 -11.31 8.54 0.37
C GLN A 31 -10.33 8.50 1.54
N ILE A 32 -9.51 9.53 1.72
CA ILE A 32 -8.62 9.68 2.88
C ILE A 32 -9.46 10.00 4.12
N ASP A 33 -10.40 10.94 4.02
CA ASP A 33 -11.23 11.38 5.15
C ASP A 33 -12.27 10.32 5.59
N GLN A 34 -12.67 9.41 4.70
CA GLN A 34 -13.59 8.28 4.98
C GLN A 34 -12.88 6.94 5.20
N ARG A 35 -11.54 6.91 5.31
CA ARG A 35 -10.81 5.65 5.40
C ARG A 35 -11.12 4.97 6.73
N ASP A 36 -11.77 3.82 6.64
CA ASP A 36 -11.94 2.91 7.77
C ASP A 36 -10.53 2.49 8.25
N PRO A 37 -10.20 2.67 9.54
CA PRO A 37 -8.92 2.24 10.11
C PRO A 37 -8.62 0.75 9.90
N ASP A 38 -9.67 -0.06 9.71
CA ASP A 38 -9.57 -1.49 9.46
C ASP A 38 -9.49 -1.82 7.96
N PHE A 39 -9.56 -0.82 7.07
CA PHE A 39 -9.44 -1.01 5.62
C PHE A 39 -8.00 -0.83 5.15
N CYS A 40 -7.28 -1.95 5.04
CA CYS A 40 -5.84 -1.95 4.76
C CYS A 40 -5.52 -1.90 3.27
N GLY A 41 -4.52 -1.09 2.90
CA GLY A 41 -3.97 -0.94 1.55
C GLY A 41 -4.93 -0.39 0.48
N ALA A 42 -4.45 -0.38 -0.77
CA ALA A 42 -5.27 -0.03 -1.92
C ALA A 42 -6.23 -1.19 -2.22
N GLY A 43 -7.54 -0.93 -2.22
CA GLY A 43 -8.55 -1.96 -2.49
C GLY A 43 -8.74 -3.02 -1.38
N GLY A 44 -8.31 -2.77 -0.15
CA GLY A 44 -8.48 -3.72 0.97
C GLY A 44 -7.37 -4.79 1.05
N ALA A 45 -6.31 -4.67 0.24
CA ALA A 45 -5.19 -5.60 0.23
C ALA A 45 -4.15 -5.28 1.33
N GLY A 46 -3.65 -6.31 2.02
CA GLY A 46 -2.51 -6.16 2.93
C GLY A 46 -2.89 -5.88 4.38
N CYS A 47 -4.05 -6.35 4.83
CA CYS A 47 -4.33 -6.41 6.26
C CYS A 47 -3.47 -7.49 6.92
N ASP A 48 -2.78 -7.09 7.98
CA ASP A 48 -2.19 -8.07 8.88
C ASP A 48 -3.29 -8.87 9.59
N PRO A 49 -3.05 -10.15 9.88
CA PRO A 49 -3.95 -10.93 10.74
C PRO A 49 -4.16 -10.25 12.10
N ALA A 50 -5.32 -10.46 12.71
CA ALA A 50 -5.67 -9.84 13.99
C ALA A 50 -4.61 -10.08 15.10
N GLU A 51 -4.01 -11.28 15.13
CA GLU A 51 -2.93 -11.62 16.08
C GLU A 51 -1.67 -10.75 15.83
N VAL A 52 -1.32 -10.50 14.57
CA VAL A 52 -0.20 -9.62 14.22
C VAL A 52 -0.51 -8.18 14.58
N GLN A 53 -1.75 -7.71 14.35
CA GLN A 53 -2.17 -6.36 14.74
C GLN A 53 -2.10 -6.14 16.26
N GLN A 54 -2.46 -7.16 17.06
CA GLN A 54 -2.30 -7.12 18.52
C GLN A 54 -0.82 -6.97 18.90
N TRP A 55 0.06 -7.74 18.27
CA TRP A 55 1.50 -7.63 18.53
C TRP A 55 2.09 -6.29 18.08
N LYS A 56 1.60 -5.68 16.99
CA LYS A 56 1.96 -4.31 16.60
C LYS A 56 1.56 -3.30 17.69
N ALA A 57 0.36 -3.45 18.26
CA ALA A 57 -0.08 -2.59 19.35
C ALA A 57 0.78 -2.75 20.62
N VAL A 58 1.26 -3.97 20.91
CA VAL A 58 2.21 -4.21 22.02
C VAL A 58 3.56 -3.57 21.70
N GLY A 59 4.13 -3.80 20.52
CA GLY A 59 5.42 -3.25 20.10
C GLY A 59 5.45 -1.72 20.21
N ASN A 60 4.43 -1.04 19.68
CA ASN A 60 4.30 0.42 19.75
C ASN A 60 4.24 0.98 21.19
N LYS A 61 3.79 0.20 22.16
CA LYS A 61 3.79 0.62 23.57
C LYS A 61 5.15 0.48 24.23
N LEU A 62 6.00 -0.41 23.71
CA LEU A 62 7.27 -0.77 24.31
C LEU A 62 8.47 -0.06 23.67
N ALA A 63 8.39 0.27 22.38
CA ALA A 63 9.47 0.93 21.65
C ALA A 63 8.94 1.76 20.47
N ASP A 64 9.68 2.81 20.11
CA ASP A 64 9.42 3.62 18.91
C ASP A 64 10.10 2.98 17.70
N LEU A 65 9.45 1.97 17.12
CA LEU A 65 9.99 1.20 16.01
C LEU A 65 9.55 1.78 14.67
N SER A 66 10.44 1.68 13.67
CA SER A 66 10.03 1.92 12.29
C SER A 66 8.86 0.99 11.91
N SER A 67 8.01 1.41 10.96
CA SER A 67 6.87 0.56 10.54
C SER A 67 7.32 -0.82 10.02
N ALA A 68 8.52 -0.90 9.46
CA ALA A 68 9.12 -2.15 9.01
C ALA A 68 9.51 -3.04 10.19
N ASP A 69 10.27 -2.51 11.15
CA ASP A 69 10.75 -3.28 12.31
C ASP A 69 9.58 -3.70 13.21
N LEU A 70 8.59 -2.82 13.40
CA LEU A 70 7.36 -3.14 14.11
C LEU A 70 6.62 -4.32 13.47
N SER A 71 6.54 -4.35 12.14
CA SER A 71 5.90 -5.45 11.41
C SER A 71 6.68 -6.75 11.58
N GLN A 72 8.01 -6.71 11.46
CA GLN A 72 8.86 -7.89 11.64
C GLN A 72 8.77 -8.44 13.07
N TYR A 73 8.85 -7.56 14.07
CA TYR A 73 8.63 -7.87 15.47
C TYR A 73 7.26 -8.54 15.68
N ALA A 74 6.18 -7.96 15.15
CA ALA A 74 4.83 -8.46 15.38
C ALA A 74 4.59 -9.84 14.74
N TYR A 75 5.10 -10.05 13.52
CA TYR A 75 5.05 -11.36 12.87
C TYR A 75 5.88 -12.42 13.60
N ALA A 76 7.04 -12.04 14.15
CA ALA A 76 7.85 -12.94 14.96
C ALA A 76 7.12 -13.37 16.22
N CYS A 77 6.50 -12.43 16.94
CA CYS A 77 5.74 -12.71 18.16
C CYS A 77 4.45 -13.51 17.92
N ALA A 78 3.80 -13.33 16.76
CA ALA A 78 2.67 -14.17 16.35
C ALA A 78 3.10 -15.61 16.05
N LYS A 79 4.26 -15.79 15.41
CA LYS A 79 4.77 -17.10 14.99
C LYS A 79 5.43 -17.89 16.12
N HIS A 80 6.19 -17.22 16.98
CA HIS A 80 7.01 -17.80 18.04
C HIS A 80 6.37 -17.59 19.41
N ARG A 81 5.31 -18.35 19.70
CA ARG A 81 4.55 -18.24 20.96
C ARG A 81 5.41 -18.54 22.20
N GLU A 82 6.49 -19.29 22.05
CA GLU A 82 7.48 -19.54 23.09
C GLU A 82 8.26 -18.28 23.50
N TRP A 83 8.28 -17.24 22.67
CA TRP A 83 8.90 -15.94 22.97
C TRP A 83 7.94 -14.96 23.65
N LYS A 84 6.72 -15.38 24.00
CA LYS A 84 5.65 -14.50 24.50
C LYS A 84 6.12 -13.53 25.58
N ARG A 85 6.87 -14.01 26.58
CA ARG A 85 7.37 -13.15 27.66
C ARG A 85 8.23 -12.02 27.12
N ASP A 86 9.20 -12.34 26.26
CA ASP A 86 10.10 -11.36 25.67
C ASP A 86 9.33 -10.38 24.77
N CYS A 87 8.34 -10.85 24.01
CA CYS A 87 7.43 -9.98 23.27
C CYS A 87 6.62 -9.04 24.19
N GLU A 88 6.20 -9.49 25.37
CA GLU A 88 5.40 -8.64 26.26
C GLU A 88 6.25 -7.61 27.04
N THR A 89 7.55 -7.83 27.18
CA THR A 89 8.37 -7.05 28.12
C THR A 89 9.65 -6.43 27.54
N ASP A 90 10.23 -7.02 26.50
CA ASP A 90 11.54 -6.65 25.99
C ASP A 90 11.61 -6.82 24.45
N PRO A 91 11.08 -5.84 23.68
CA PRO A 91 11.10 -5.92 22.22
C PRO A 91 12.53 -5.92 21.66
N VAL A 92 13.51 -5.33 22.37
CA VAL A 92 14.93 -5.27 21.97
C VAL A 92 15.51 -6.69 21.84
N THR A 93 15.18 -7.59 22.77
CA THR A 93 15.59 -9.00 22.68
C THR A 93 15.04 -9.68 21.43
N ILE A 94 13.79 -9.39 21.06
CA ILE A 94 13.19 -9.92 19.83
C ILE A 94 13.88 -9.35 18.59
N LEU A 95 14.12 -8.04 18.53
CA LEU A 95 14.79 -7.39 17.40
C LEU A 95 16.20 -7.94 17.18
N LYS A 96 16.95 -8.20 18.26
CA LYS A 96 18.26 -8.86 18.20
C LYS A 96 18.17 -10.29 17.65
N ARG A 97 17.15 -11.07 18.03
CA ARG A 97 16.91 -12.42 17.46
C ARG A 97 16.63 -12.37 15.96
N LEU A 98 16.01 -11.28 15.50
CA LEU A 98 15.72 -11.04 14.09
C LEU A 98 16.92 -10.45 13.32
N GLY A 99 18.01 -10.08 13.99
CA GLY A 99 19.16 -9.45 13.36
C GLY A 99 18.92 -7.99 12.95
N ILE A 100 17.94 -7.33 13.58
CA ILE A 100 17.63 -5.91 13.36
C ILE A 100 18.46 -5.09 14.34
N GLU A 101 19.07 -4.01 13.86
CA GLU A 101 19.91 -3.08 14.62
C GLU A 101 19.56 -1.64 14.25
N GLY A 102 19.94 -0.68 15.09
CA GLY A 102 19.72 0.76 14.82
C GLY A 102 18.28 1.25 15.00
N TYR A 103 17.47 0.49 15.75
CA TYR A 103 16.14 0.86 16.23
C TYR A 103 16.18 1.81 17.43
#